data_AF-A0A401QQ30-F1
#
_entry.id   AF-A0A401QQ30-F1
#
_cell.length_a   1.000
_cell.length_b   1.000
_cell.length_c   1.000
_cell.angle_alpha   90.00
_cell.angle_beta   90.00
_cell.angle_gamma   90.00
#
_symmetry.space_group_name_H-M   'P 1'
#
loop_
_entity.id
_entity.type
_entity.pdbx_description
1 polymer ?
#
loop_
_entity_poly.entity_id
_entity_poly.type
_entity_poly.pdbx_seq_one_letter_code
_entity_poly.pdbx_strand_id
1 'polypeptide(L)'
;MPTARFFFDAGSGVVLWAATPEDREVWGYAIDLDRLPISRDLRDGLSKLIVRYDMSLNRDYPPDPGPWREADCRNFNEAVRQALGRLRTELGAAWQIHNEFHPLHEDPDLDRYLADPAGFVRT
;
A
#
# COMPACT_ATOMS: atom_id res chain seq x y z
N MET A 1 -15.15 -6.54 -17.77
CA MET A 1 -13.82 -5.92 -17.61
C MET A 1 -13.47 -6.04 -16.14
N PRO A 2 -12.37 -6.72 -15.76
CA PRO A 2 -12.02 -6.85 -14.36
C PRO A 2 -11.75 -5.51 -13.70
N THR A 3 -12.24 -5.36 -12.47
CA THR A 3 -12.09 -4.16 -11.65
C THR A 3 -11.37 -4.50 -10.35
N ALA A 4 -10.33 -3.71 -10.05
CA ALA A 4 -9.57 -3.86 -8.81
C ALA A 4 -9.39 -2.53 -8.09
N ARG A 5 -9.27 -2.61 -6.77
CA ARG A 5 -8.96 -1.50 -5.87
C ARG A 5 -7.49 -1.62 -5.49
N PHE A 6 -6.77 -0.51 -5.62
CA PHE A 6 -5.36 -0.40 -5.27
C PHE A 6 -5.23 0.31 -3.93
N PHE A 7 -4.84 -0.43 -2.90
CA PHE A 7 -4.51 0.09 -1.57
C PHE A 7 -3.73 -0.96 -0.79
N PHE A 8 -3.04 -0.53 0.27
CA PHE A 8 -2.29 -1.42 1.16
C PHE A 8 -3.13 -1.79 2.38
N ASP A 9 -3.02 -3.03 2.81
CA ASP A 9 -3.52 -3.51 4.11
C ASP A 9 -2.36 -4.15 4.87
N ALA A 10 -2.23 -3.81 6.15
CA ALA A 10 -1.06 -4.13 6.96
C ALA A 10 -0.88 -5.65 7.07
N GLY A 11 0.30 -6.17 6.71
CA GLY A 11 0.62 -7.59 6.77
C GLY A 11 -0.15 -8.48 5.79
N SER A 12 -0.96 -7.91 4.90
CA SER A 12 -1.74 -8.69 3.91
C SER A 12 -0.88 -9.29 2.80
N GLY A 13 0.32 -8.74 2.56
CA GLY A 13 1.20 -9.18 1.50
C GLY A 13 0.73 -8.82 0.09
N VAL A 14 -0.33 -8.02 -0.07
CA VAL A 14 -0.94 -7.66 -1.36
C VAL A 14 -1.25 -6.18 -1.46
N VAL A 15 -1.50 -5.70 -2.68
CA VAL A 15 -1.84 -4.28 -2.96
C VAL A 15 -3.03 -4.12 -3.92
N LEU A 16 -3.57 -5.23 -4.44
CA LEU A 16 -4.70 -5.25 -5.36
C LEU A 16 -5.82 -6.14 -4.84
N TRP A 17 -7.03 -5.60 -4.88
CA TRP A 17 -8.20 -6.23 -4.30
C TRP A 17 -9.35 -6.24 -5.30
N ALA A 18 -10.01 -7.38 -5.48
CA ALA A 18 -11.16 -7.46 -6.37
C ALA A 18 -12.29 -6.53 -5.89
N ALA A 19 -12.83 -5.73 -6.81
CA ALA A 19 -13.81 -4.71 -6.50
C ALA A 19 -15.25 -5.26 -6.47
N THR A 20 -15.58 -6.23 -7.32
CA THR A 20 -16.93 -6.81 -7.42
C THR A 20 -16.94 -8.29 -7.00
N PRO A 21 -18.12 -8.86 -6.66
CA PRO A 21 -18.25 -10.29 -6.39
C PRO A 21 -17.77 -11.17 -7.54
N GLU A 22 -18.07 -10.80 -8.79
CA GLU A 22 -17.66 -11.55 -9.98
C GLU A 22 -16.14 -11.56 -10.13
N ASP A 23 -15.48 -10.44 -9.88
CA ASP A 23 -14.01 -10.36 -9.88
C ASP A 23 -13.41 -11.20 -8.76
N ARG A 24 -14.04 -11.27 -7.59
CA ARG A 24 -13.59 -12.09 -6.46
C ARG A 24 -13.67 -13.59 -6.77
N GLU A 25 -14.68 -14.03 -7.50
CA GLU A 25 -14.82 -15.44 -7.91
C GLU A 25 -13.68 -15.85 -8.86
N VAL A 26 -13.26 -14.97 -9.77
CA VAL A 26 -12.22 -15.26 -10.77
C VAL A 26 -10.81 -15.08 -10.21
N TRP A 27 -10.59 -14.00 -9.45
CA TRP A 27 -9.25 -13.56 -9.05
C TRP A 27 -8.93 -13.82 -7.57
N GLY A 28 -9.95 -14.13 -6.75
CA GLY A 28 -9.85 -14.05 -5.29
C GLY A 28 -10.08 -12.62 -4.79
N TYR A 29 -10.30 -12.46 -3.48
CA TYR A 29 -10.43 -11.13 -2.90
C TYR A 29 -9.12 -10.34 -2.96
N ALA A 30 -8.02 -11.00 -2.58
CA ALA A 30 -6.66 -10.52 -2.79
C ALA A 30 -6.16 -11.03 -4.14
N ILE A 31 -5.84 -10.11 -5.05
CA ILE A 31 -5.40 -10.45 -6.41
C ILE A 31 -3.90 -10.75 -6.38
N ASP A 32 -3.55 -11.97 -6.76
CA ASP A 32 -2.16 -12.39 -6.91
C ASP A 32 -1.49 -11.71 -8.12
N LEU A 33 -0.41 -10.98 -7.85
CA LEU A 33 0.35 -10.25 -8.87
C LEU A 33 1.05 -11.19 -9.87
N ASP A 34 1.30 -12.45 -9.51
CA ASP A 34 1.89 -13.45 -10.42
C ASP A 34 0.92 -13.88 -11.53
N ARG A 35 -0.38 -13.70 -11.31
CA ARG A 35 -1.43 -13.98 -12.31
C ARG A 35 -1.65 -12.82 -13.29
N LEU A 36 -1.09 -11.64 -13.02
CA LEU A 36 -1.29 -10.46 -13.86
C LEU A 36 -0.28 -10.42 -15.01
N PRO A 37 -0.72 -9.96 -16.21
CA PRO A 37 0.15 -9.81 -17.39
C PRO A 37 0.99 -8.53 -17.29
N ILE A 38 1.70 -8.35 -16.19
CA ILE A 38 2.62 -7.23 -15.94
C ILE A 38 4.07 -7.69 -15.98
N SER A 39 4.96 -6.76 -16.25
CA SER A 39 6.40 -6.98 -16.21
C SER A 39 6.87 -7.45 -14.84
N ARG A 40 7.92 -8.29 -14.84
CA ARG A 40 8.60 -8.71 -13.61
C ARG A 40 9.08 -7.52 -12.79
N ASP A 41 9.64 -6.50 -13.45
CA ASP A 41 10.14 -5.30 -12.79
C ASP A 41 9.03 -4.52 -12.07
N LEU A 42 7.82 -4.44 -12.65
CA LEU A 42 6.69 -3.84 -11.95
C LEU A 42 6.25 -4.70 -10.77
N ARG A 43 6.16 -6.03 -10.96
CA ARG A 43 5.78 -6.96 -9.90
C ARG A 43 6.72 -6.86 -8.69
N ASP A 44 8.03 -6.94 -8.93
CA ASP A 44 9.05 -6.80 -7.89
C ASP A 44 8.98 -5.42 -7.21
N GLY A 45 8.67 -4.38 -7.98
CA GLY A 45 8.44 -3.02 -7.45
C GLY A 45 7.25 -2.94 -6.51
N LEU A 46 6.11 -3.55 -6.88
CA LEU A 46 4.92 -3.62 -6.05
C LEU A 46 5.16 -4.43 -4.78
N SER A 47 5.84 -5.59 -4.87
CA SER A 47 6.23 -6.39 -3.70
C SER A 47 7.12 -5.60 -2.74
N LYS A 48 8.08 -4.81 -3.26
CA LYS A 48 8.90 -3.93 -2.42
C LYS A 48 8.09 -2.83 -1.75
N LEU A 49 7.08 -2.28 -2.44
CA LEU A 49 6.19 -1.27 -1.85
C LEU A 49 5.33 -1.86 -0.73
N ILE A 50 4.83 -3.09 -0.87
CA ILE A 50 4.09 -3.79 0.18
C ILE A 50 4.95 -3.91 1.44
N VAL A 51 6.18 -4.41 1.30
CA VAL A 51 7.11 -4.52 2.44
C VAL A 51 7.44 -3.15 3.04
N ARG A 52 7.62 -2.12 2.21
CA ARG A 52 7.85 -0.75 2.69
C ARG A 52 6.65 -0.19 3.46
N TYR A 53 5.43 -0.46 3.01
CA TYR A 53 4.22 -0.04 3.72
C TYR A 53 4.19 -0.63 5.13
N ASP A 54 4.46 -1.93 5.29
CA ASP A 54 4.49 -2.56 6.61
C ASP A 54 5.58 -1.94 7.51
N MET A 55 6.70 -1.50 6.94
CA MET A 55 7.76 -0.79 7.69
C MET A 55 7.39 0.65 8.06
N SER A 56 6.34 1.23 7.47
CA SER A 56 5.85 2.56 7.83
C SER A 56 5.03 2.55 9.12
N LEU A 57 4.57 1.37 9.55
CA LEU A 57 3.76 1.18 10.74
C LEU A 57 4.63 1.01 11.98
N ASN A 58 4.07 1.36 13.13
CA ASN A 58 4.68 1.05 14.40
C ASN A 58 4.69 -0.48 14.62
N ARG A 59 5.86 -1.05 14.92
CA ARG A 59 6.04 -2.50 15.05
C ARG A 59 5.54 -3.04 16.40
N ASP A 60 5.62 -2.22 17.44
CA ASP A 60 5.24 -2.62 18.79
C ASP A 60 3.72 -2.52 18.96
N TYR A 61 3.13 -1.42 18.48
CA TYR A 61 1.70 -1.22 18.50
C TYR A 61 1.25 -0.39 17.28
N PRO A 62 0.71 -1.02 16.20
CA PRO A 62 0.37 -0.32 14.96
C PRO A 62 -0.52 0.92 15.06
N PRO A 63 -1.43 1.04 16.05
CA PRO A 63 -2.20 2.27 16.26
C PRO A 63 -1.36 3.47 16.73
N ASP A 64 -0.16 3.27 17.27
CA ASP A 64 0.75 4.34 17.67
C ASP A 64 1.52 4.92 16.47
N PRO A 65 2.13 6.11 16.61
CA PRO A 65 2.91 6.75 15.56
C PRO A 65 3.92 5.79 14.90
N GLY A 66 3.83 5.68 13.58
CA GLY A 66 4.81 4.97 12.76
C GLY A 66 6.15 5.70 12.71
N PRO A 67 7.27 5.00 12.45
CA PRO A 67 8.61 5.57 12.58
C PRO A 67 9.01 6.56 11.48
N TRP A 68 8.18 6.71 10.44
CA TRP A 68 8.54 7.49 9.25
C TRP A 68 8.35 8.99 9.46
N ARG A 69 9.39 9.73 9.09
CA ARG A 69 9.34 11.19 8.96
C ARG A 69 8.70 11.58 7.64
N GLU A 70 8.29 12.83 7.53
CA GLU A 70 7.55 13.33 6.36
C GLU A 70 8.33 13.15 5.06
N ALA A 71 9.67 13.20 5.11
CA ALA A 71 10.52 12.91 3.97
C ALA A 71 10.36 11.46 3.44
N ASP A 72 10.32 10.47 4.34
CA ASP A 72 10.15 9.06 3.99
C ASP A 72 8.73 8.80 3.46
N CYS A 73 7.73 9.39 4.11
CA CYS A 73 6.33 9.37 3.66
C CYS A 73 6.18 9.91 2.25
N ARG A 74 6.76 11.08 1.95
CA ARG A 74 6.74 11.66 0.59
C ARG A 74 7.42 10.76 -0.43
N ASN A 75 8.60 10.24 -0.11
CA ASN A 75 9.34 9.36 -1.01
C ASN A 75 8.56 8.07 -1.33
N PHE A 76 7.90 7.49 -0.34
CA PHE A 76 7.02 6.34 -0.54
C PHE A 76 5.81 6.69 -1.39
N ASN A 77 5.10 7.78 -1.08
CA ASN A 77 3.93 8.22 -1.83
C ASN A 77 4.23 8.47 -3.31
N GLU A 78 5.39 9.05 -3.62
CA GLU A 78 5.84 9.22 -5.01
C GLU A 78 6.07 7.88 -5.71
N ALA A 79 6.74 6.94 -5.04
CA ALA A 79 6.98 5.61 -5.58
C ALA A 79 5.66 4.84 -5.83
N VAL A 80 4.67 4.97 -4.93
CA VAL A 80 3.33 4.39 -5.12
C VAL A 80 2.63 4.98 -6.33
N ARG A 81 2.64 6.31 -6.50
CA ARG A 81 2.01 6.97 -7.66
C ARG A 81 2.65 6.52 -8.97
N GLN A 82 3.98 6.40 -9.01
CA GLN A 82 4.70 5.90 -10.19
C GLN A 82 4.33 4.43 -10.49
N ALA A 83 4.32 3.56 -9.48
CA ALA A 83 3.95 2.16 -9.65
C ALA A 83 2.50 1.99 -10.12
N LEU A 84 1.55 2.75 -9.56
CA LEU A 84 0.15 2.73 -10.00
C LEU A 84 -0.01 3.22 -11.45
N GLY A 85 0.72 4.26 -11.85
CA GLY A 85 0.76 4.73 -13.23
C GLY A 85 1.27 3.66 -14.20
N ARG A 86 2.36 2.98 -13.84
CA ARG A 86 2.90 1.84 -14.60
C ARG A 86 1.92 0.67 -14.67
N LEU A 87 1.29 0.31 -13.56
CA LEU A 87 0.31 -0.76 -13.49
C LEU A 87 -0.86 -0.52 -14.44
N ARG A 88 -1.43 0.69 -14.43
CA ARG A 88 -2.50 1.07 -15.37
C ARG A 88 -2.04 1.03 -16.83
N THR A 89 -0.79 1.40 -17.10
CA THR A 89 -0.22 1.38 -18.45
C THR A 89 -0.03 -0.05 -18.95
N GLU A 90 0.55 -0.93 -18.13
CA GLU A 90 0.85 -2.32 -18.50
C GLU A 90 -0.42 -3.18 -18.61
N LEU A 91 -1.42 -2.98 -17.74
CA LEU A 91 -2.71 -3.65 -17.86
C LEU A 91 -3.60 -3.06 -18.96
N GLY A 92 -3.37 -1.79 -19.32
CA GLY A 92 -4.13 -1.07 -20.34
C GLY A 92 -5.63 -1.00 -20.06
N ALA A 93 -6.41 -0.79 -21.12
CA ALA A 93 -7.87 -0.69 -21.05
C ALA A 93 -8.58 -2.02 -20.74
N ALA A 94 -7.84 -3.13 -20.62
CA ALA A 94 -8.41 -4.42 -20.24
C ALA A 94 -8.79 -4.49 -18.75
N TRP A 95 -8.30 -3.54 -17.93
CA TRP A 95 -8.55 -3.47 -16.50
C TRP A 95 -9.00 -2.07 -16.08
N GLN A 96 -9.85 -2.04 -15.05
CA GLN A 96 -10.19 -0.83 -14.33
C GLN A 96 -9.57 -0.86 -12.93
N ILE A 97 -8.62 0.05 -12.67
CA ILE A 97 -7.92 0.14 -11.38
C ILE A 97 -8.35 1.40 -10.63
N HIS A 98 -9.07 1.22 -9.53
CA HIS A 98 -9.44 2.29 -8.60
C HIS A 98 -8.29 2.60 -7.66
N ASN A 99 -7.94 3.89 -7.53
CA ASN A 99 -6.96 4.31 -6.53
C ASN A 99 -7.68 4.53 -5.20
N GLU A 100 -7.45 3.65 -4.24
CA GLU A 100 -7.94 3.77 -2.87
C GLU A 100 -6.77 3.94 -1.88
N PHE A 101 -5.55 4.12 -2.38
CA PHE A 101 -4.40 4.44 -1.56
C PHE A 101 -4.50 5.86 -1.01
N HIS A 102 -4.44 5.94 0.32
CA HIS A 102 -4.31 7.20 1.05
C HIS A 102 -2.82 7.52 1.26
N PRO A 103 -2.33 8.68 0.79
CA PRO A 103 -0.95 9.09 1.03
C PRO A 103 -0.60 9.09 2.52
N LEU A 104 0.59 8.56 2.83
CA LEU A 104 1.12 8.57 4.19
C LEU A 104 1.64 9.96 4.53
N HIS A 105 1.55 10.32 5.81
CA HIS A 105 2.11 11.53 6.38
C HIS A 105 2.80 11.18 7.70
N GLU A 106 3.80 11.96 8.07
CA GLU A 106 4.34 11.88 9.42
C GLU A 106 3.22 12.02 10.45
N ASP A 107 3.20 11.13 11.43
CA ASP A 107 2.23 11.22 12.51
C ASP A 107 2.53 12.49 13.32
N PRO A 108 1.56 13.40 13.53
CA PRO A 108 1.79 14.64 14.27
C PRO A 108 2.27 14.41 15.71
N ASP A 109 2.02 13.23 16.27
CA ASP A 109 2.43 12.85 17.61
C ASP A 109 3.79 12.12 17.64
N LEU A 110 4.47 11.94 16.51
CA LEU A 110 5.70 11.14 16.44
C LEU A 110 6.79 11.66 17.38
N ASP A 111 7.00 12.98 17.48
CA ASP A 111 7.98 13.54 18.41
C ASP A 111 7.61 13.28 19.88
N ARG A 112 6.32 13.30 20.21
CA ARG A 112 5.82 12.97 21.56
C ARG A 112 6.03 11.49 21.85
N TYR A 113 5.72 10.62 20.89
CA TYR A 113 5.94 9.19 21.00
C TYR A 113 7.42 8.85 21.19
N LEU A 114 8.32 9.42 20.39
CA LEU A 114 9.75 9.14 20.49
C LEU A 114 10.40 9.67 21.78
N ALA A 115 9.83 10.70 22.40
CA ALA A 115 10.31 11.24 23.67
C ALA A 115 10.01 10.31 24.86
N ASP A 116 8.85 9.66 24.86
CA ASP A 116 8.45 8.68 25.88
C ASP A 116 7.47 7.63 25.30
N PRO A 117 7.97 6.57 24.64
CA PRO A 117 7.11 5.54 24.05
C PRO A 117 6.29 4.78 25.10
N ALA A 118 6.81 4.60 26.31
CA ALA A 118 6.16 3.82 27.36
C ALA A 118 5.00 4.57 28.02
N GLY A 119 5.11 5.89 28.12
CA GLY A 119 4.06 6.79 28.63
C GLY A 119 3.14 7.36 27.55
N PHE A 120 3.32 6.99 26.28
CA PHE A 120 2.55 7.57 25.18
C PHE A 120 1.07 7.20 25.24
N VAL A 121 0.21 8.21 25.10
CA VAL A 121 -1.24 8.05 24.95
C VAL A 121 -1.68 9.01 23.86
N ARG A 122 -2.36 8.47 22.83
CA ARG A 122 -3.02 9.31 21.82
C ARG A 122 -4.10 10.16 22.48
N THR A 123 -4.05 11.45 22.21
CA THR A 123 -5.02 12.45 22.67
C THR A 123 -6.26 12.50 21.79
#